data_AF-A0AAX6MC02-F1
#
_entry.id   AF-A0AAX6MC02-F1
#
_cell.length_a   1.000
_cell.length_b   1.000
_cell.length_c   1.000
_cell.angle_alpha   90.00
_cell.angle_beta   90.00
_cell.angle_gamma   90.00
#
_symmetry.space_group_name_H-M   'P 1'
#
loop_
_entity.id
_entity.type
_entity.pdbx_description
1 polymer ?
#
loop_
_entity_poly.entity_id
_entity_poly.type
_entity_poly.pdbx_seq_one_letter_code
_entity_poly.pdbx_strand_id
1 'polypeptide(L)'
;MPTKGRYCVTTLPLLTGREEWVRDNTYKYVREGRSGDMHIALISQVGRQIRVLRGYRLKSILAPLAGVRYDGLFTVKQYGCKLDNNTNVYRLELTLERVPNPKVSLEDIECIPRPSQLDDWNLYEKLEGDKIKLLQGETSYLEWKLRRQEEKIDREGWRRARLFRASVSR
;
A
#
# COMPACT_ATOMS: atom_id res chain seq x y z
N MET A 1 0.83 8.94 9.83
CA MET A 1 1.86 8.99 10.88
C MET A 1 2.18 7.58 11.32
N PRO A 2 3.46 7.20 11.51
CA PRO A 2 3.82 5.90 12.08
C PRO A 2 3.35 5.84 13.53
N THR A 3 2.58 4.82 13.91
CA THR A 3 2.12 4.63 15.29
C THR A 3 3.02 3.63 16.02
N LYS A 4 3.40 3.96 17.26
CA LYS A 4 4.17 3.06 18.13
C LYS A 4 3.19 2.28 19.01
N GLY A 5 3.23 0.95 18.90
CA GLY A 5 2.49 0.07 19.81
C GLY A 5 3.20 -0.13 21.15
N ARG A 6 2.58 -0.92 22.04
CA ARG A 6 3.06 -1.27 23.39
C ARG A 6 4.50 -1.85 23.46
N TYR A 7 5.05 -2.28 22.33
CA TYR A 7 6.39 -2.86 22.20
C TYR A 7 7.40 -1.93 21.49
N CYS A 8 7.08 -0.64 21.32
CA CYS A 8 7.90 0.33 20.58
C CYS A 8 8.21 -0.03 19.12
N VAL A 9 7.60 -1.09 18.57
CA VAL A 9 7.71 -1.45 17.16
C VAL A 9 6.83 -0.52 16.34
N THR A 10 7.47 0.25 15.47
CA THR A 10 6.80 1.19 14.57
C THR A 10 6.00 0.42 13.51
N THR A 11 4.74 0.82 13.29
CA THR A 11 3.93 0.29 12.19
C THR A 11 3.94 1.28 11.03
N LEU A 12 4.26 0.78 9.83
CA LEU A 12 4.29 1.53 8.58
C LEU A 12 3.10 1.12 7.70
N PRO A 13 2.10 2.00 7.54
CA PRO A 13 0.97 1.76 6.67
C PRO A 13 1.29 2.17 5.22
N LEU A 14 1.49 1.19 4.35
CA LEU A 14 1.63 1.34 2.90
C LEU A 14 0.24 1.32 2.24
N LEU A 15 -0.53 2.39 2.41
CA LEU A 15 -1.91 2.47 1.93
C LEU A 15 -2.02 2.93 0.47
N THR A 16 -1.10 3.81 0.06
CA THR A 16 -1.04 4.44 -1.27
C THR A 16 0.42 4.54 -1.70
N GLY A 17 0.66 4.94 -2.95
CA GLY A 17 1.99 4.96 -3.54
C GLY A 17 2.27 3.70 -4.35
N ARG A 18 3.55 3.43 -4.59
CA ARG A 18 4.02 2.38 -5.50
C ARG A 18 5.06 1.53 -4.78
N GLU A 19 4.98 0.23 -4.93
CA GLU A 19 5.97 -0.71 -4.38
C GLU A 19 6.52 -1.56 -5.53
N GLU A 20 7.84 -1.61 -5.62
CA GLU A 20 8.56 -2.35 -6.62
C GLU A 20 9.39 -3.46 -5.98
N TRP A 21 9.29 -4.66 -6.54
CA TRP A 21 10.22 -5.72 -6.19
C TRP A 21 11.59 -5.41 -6.79
N VAL A 22 12.63 -5.46 -5.95
CA VAL A 22 14.02 -5.18 -6.35
C VAL A 22 14.75 -6.50 -6.60
N ARG A 23 15.07 -7.24 -5.52
CA ARG A 23 15.75 -8.54 -5.52
C ARG A 23 15.42 -9.28 -4.22
N ASP A 24 15.40 -10.61 -4.26
CA ASP A 24 15.11 -11.47 -3.11
C ASP A 24 13.83 -11.03 -2.35
N ASN A 25 13.88 -10.91 -1.03
CA ASN A 25 12.81 -10.40 -0.18
C ASN A 25 12.87 -8.87 0.02
N THR A 26 13.47 -8.13 -0.91
CA THR A 26 13.64 -6.68 -0.84
C THR A 26 12.69 -5.94 -1.77
N TYR A 27 11.98 -4.96 -1.21
CA TYR A 27 10.97 -4.14 -1.86
C TYR A 27 11.33 -2.67 -1.73
N LYS A 28 11.21 -1.93 -2.83
CA LYS A 28 11.35 -0.48 -2.87
C LYS A 28 9.98 0.15 -2.87
N TYR A 29 9.66 0.88 -1.81
CA TYR A 29 8.44 1.67 -1.71
C TYR A 29 8.72 3.12 -2.09
N VAL A 30 7.87 3.68 -2.94
CA VAL A 30 7.94 5.08 -3.39
C VAL A 30 6.60 5.76 -3.15
N ARG A 31 6.64 6.91 -2.50
CA ARG A 31 5.48 7.77 -2.27
C ARG A 31 5.80 9.20 -2.66
N GLU A 32 4.89 9.81 -3.40
CA GLU A 32 4.94 11.21 -3.80
C GLU A 32 3.82 11.96 -3.08
N GLY A 33 4.08 13.15 -2.56
CA GLY A 33 3.08 13.91 -1.82
C GLY A 33 3.62 15.16 -1.13
N ARG A 34 2.84 15.65 -0.15
CA ARG A 34 3.22 16.83 0.66
C ARG A 34 4.18 16.43 1.76
N SER A 35 4.84 17.40 2.40
CA SER A 35 5.79 17.17 3.50
C SER A 35 5.21 16.30 4.65
N GLY A 36 3.93 16.48 4.99
CA GLY A 36 3.24 15.69 6.02
C GLY A 36 3.08 14.20 5.68
N ASP A 37 3.14 13.85 4.39
CA ASP A 37 3.03 12.48 3.90
C ASP A 37 4.36 11.72 3.95
N MET A 38 5.49 12.42 4.12
CA MET A 38 6.84 11.87 3.89
C MET A 38 7.40 11.05 5.05
N HIS A 39 6.64 10.81 6.11
CA HIS A 39 7.03 9.93 7.23
C HIS A 39 8.49 10.10 7.71
N ILE A 40 8.92 11.36 7.87
CA ILE A 40 10.31 11.75 8.17
C ILE A 40 10.89 11.02 9.40
N ALA A 41 10.03 10.69 10.37
CA ALA A 41 10.42 9.91 11.55
C ALA A 41 11.06 8.54 11.23
N LEU A 42 10.81 7.97 10.04
CA LEU A 42 11.39 6.69 9.60
C LEU A 42 12.92 6.75 9.40
N ILE A 43 13.51 7.95 9.27
CA ILE A 43 14.98 8.12 9.26
C ILE A 43 15.60 7.45 10.49
N SER A 44 14.97 7.65 11.67
CA SER A 44 15.42 7.05 12.93
C SER A 44 15.20 5.54 13.04
N GLN A 45 14.47 4.95 12.09
CA GLN A 45 14.09 3.54 12.07
C GLN A 45 14.91 2.73 11.05
N VAL A 46 15.86 3.36 10.33
CA VAL A 46 16.80 2.64 9.46
C VAL A 46 17.59 1.63 10.30
N GLY A 47 17.69 0.40 9.81
CA GLY A 47 18.28 -0.74 10.52
C GLY A 47 17.35 -1.43 11.52
N ARG A 48 16.16 -0.88 11.80
CA ARG A 48 15.19 -1.47 12.75
C ARG A 48 14.11 -2.27 12.02
N GLN A 49 13.57 -3.24 12.74
CA GLN A 49 12.39 -3.99 12.30
C GLN A 49 11.12 -3.19 12.56
N ILE A 50 10.25 -3.14 11.56
CA ILE A 50 8.97 -2.45 11.57
C ILE A 50 7.85 -3.39 11.10
N ARG A 51 6.63 -3.12 11.53
CA ARG A 51 5.42 -3.83 11.06
C ARG A 51 4.92 -3.15 9.79
N VAL A 52 4.61 -3.93 8.75
CA VAL A 52 4.08 -3.39 7.49
C VAL A 52 2.61 -3.77 7.34
N LEU A 53 1.78 -2.76 7.09
CA LEU A 53 0.40 -2.93 6.67
C LEU A 53 0.29 -2.50 5.20
N ARG A 54 -0.25 -3.36 4.32
CA ARG A 54 -0.49 -3.03 2.91
C ARG A 54 -1.97 -2.76 2.69
N GLY A 55 -2.28 -1.67 2.00
CA GLY A 55 -3.66 -1.32 1.63
C GLY A 55 -4.02 -1.76 0.22
N TYR A 56 -5.30 -2.00 -0.02
CA TYR A 56 -5.89 -2.29 -1.33
C TYR A 56 -5.53 -1.25 -2.40
N ARG A 57 -5.39 0.03 -2.00
CA ARG A 57 -5.05 1.14 -2.91
C ARG A 57 -3.57 1.24 -3.27
N LEU A 58 -2.71 0.41 -2.69
CA LEU A 58 -1.29 0.40 -2.99
C LEU A 58 -1.05 -0.17 -4.39
N LYS A 59 -0.24 0.50 -5.22
CA LYS A 59 0.24 -0.06 -6.49
C LYS A 59 1.38 -1.04 -6.19
N SER A 60 1.02 -2.28 -5.88
CA SER A 60 1.96 -3.38 -5.57
C SER A 60 1.42 -4.72 -6.07
N ILE A 61 2.34 -5.63 -6.43
CA ILE A 61 2.02 -7.04 -6.69
C ILE A 61 1.49 -7.71 -5.42
N LEU A 62 2.03 -7.33 -4.25
CA LEU A 62 1.64 -7.85 -2.95
C LEU A 62 0.43 -7.12 -2.32
N ALA A 63 -0.13 -6.11 -2.98
CA ALA A 63 -1.29 -5.40 -2.41
C ALA A 63 -2.48 -6.36 -2.26
N PRO A 64 -3.20 -6.32 -1.11
CA PRO A 64 -4.37 -7.17 -0.89
C PRO A 64 -5.51 -6.79 -1.84
N LEU A 65 -6.37 -7.77 -2.12
CA LEU A 65 -7.54 -7.58 -3.00
C LEU A 65 -8.64 -6.71 -2.39
N ALA A 66 -8.64 -6.52 -1.07
CA ALA A 66 -9.57 -5.66 -0.36
C ALA A 66 -8.97 -5.18 0.97
N GLY A 67 -9.44 -4.04 1.46
CA GLY A 67 -9.11 -3.54 2.80
C GLY A 67 -7.62 -3.27 3.04
N VAL A 68 -7.17 -3.62 4.25
CA VAL A 68 -5.79 -3.48 4.72
C VAL A 68 -5.35 -4.80 5.33
N ARG A 69 -4.14 -5.26 4.97
CA ARG A 69 -3.57 -6.53 5.42
C ARG A 69 -2.25 -6.32 6.15
N TYR A 70 -2.00 -7.13 7.17
CA TYR A 70 -0.70 -7.20 7.84
C TYR A 70 0.19 -8.25 7.17
N ASP A 71 1.37 -7.82 6.73
CA ASP A 71 2.26 -8.64 5.90
C ASP A 71 3.53 -9.09 6.64
N GLY A 72 3.63 -8.75 7.93
CA GLY A 72 4.72 -9.19 8.80
C GLY A 72 5.71 -8.09 9.18
N LEU A 73 6.93 -8.53 9.53
CA LEU A 73 8.04 -7.67 9.94
C LEU A 73 8.98 -7.43 8.77
N PHE A 74 9.42 -6.19 8.63
CA PHE A 74 10.38 -5.75 7.61
C PHE A 74 11.48 -4.93 8.26
N THR A 75 12.71 -5.08 7.78
CA THR A 75 13.84 -4.23 8.16
C THR A 75 13.92 -3.06 7.19
N VAL A 76 13.98 -1.83 7.70
CA VAL A 76 14.21 -0.64 6.86
C VAL A 76 15.70 -0.59 6.52
N LYS A 77 16.08 -0.93 5.29
CA LYS A 77 17.48 -0.87 4.83
C LYS A 77 17.93 0.53 4.49
N GLN A 78 17.04 1.30 3.87
CA GLN A 78 17.35 2.63 3.38
C GLN A 78 16.14 3.53 3.46
N TYR A 79 16.38 4.78 3.82
CA TYR A 79 15.43 5.87 3.75
C TYR A 79 16.02 6.95 2.84
N GLY A 80 15.22 7.45 1.90
CA GLY A 80 15.54 8.62 1.10
C GLY A 80 14.31 9.51 0.97
N CYS A 81 14.49 10.82 1.10
CA CYS A 81 13.45 11.79 0.79
C CYS A 81 14.08 12.88 -0.08
N LYS A 82 13.45 13.19 -1.21
CA LYS A 82 13.88 14.23 -2.12
C LYS A 82 12.74 15.19 -2.37
N LEU A 83 13.03 16.48 -2.40
CA LEU A 83 12.11 17.48 -2.92
C LEU A 83 12.36 17.62 -4.42
N ASP A 84 11.32 17.45 -5.22
CA ASP A 84 11.37 17.87 -6.62
C ASP A 84 11.10 19.38 -6.69
N ASN A 85 12.15 20.16 -7.00
CA ASN A 85 12.07 21.62 -7.04
C ASN A 85 11.14 22.14 -8.14
N ASN A 86 10.86 21.35 -9.19
CA ASN A 86 10.01 21.77 -10.30
C ASN A 86 8.52 21.65 -9.96
N THR A 87 8.15 20.57 -9.27
CA THR A 87 6.74 20.28 -8.93
C THR A 87 6.39 20.64 -7.48
N ASN A 88 7.40 20.96 -6.66
CA ASN A 88 7.29 21.15 -5.21
C ASN A 88 6.65 19.93 -4.51
N VAL A 89 6.86 18.73 -5.07
CA VAL A 89 6.38 17.46 -4.54
C VAL A 89 7.54 16.74 -3.87
N TYR A 90 7.30 16.24 -2.66
CA TYR A 90 8.26 15.39 -1.99
C TYR A 90 8.11 13.95 -2.47
N ARG A 91 9.25 13.31 -2.73
CA ARG A 91 9.37 11.90 -3.09
C ARG A 91 10.11 11.16 -1.99
N LEU A 92 9.38 10.32 -1.27
CA LEU A 92 9.89 9.36 -0.30
C LEU A 92 10.24 8.06 -1.02
N GLU A 93 11.44 7.54 -0.77
CA GLU A 93 11.90 6.23 -1.19
C GLU A 93 12.35 5.42 0.04
N LEU A 94 11.78 4.22 0.22
CA LEU A 94 12.16 3.29 1.27
C LEU A 94 12.59 1.98 0.64
N THR A 95 13.68 1.41 1.15
CA THR A 95 14.08 0.03 0.83
C THR A 95 13.77 -0.83 2.04
N LEU A 96 12.87 -1.80 1.86
CA LEU A 96 12.34 -2.69 2.90
C LEU A 96 12.75 -4.13 2.59
N GLU A 97 13.33 -4.83 3.57
CA GLU A 97 13.64 -6.25 3.45
C GLU A 97 12.71 -7.05 4.37
N ARG A 98 12.00 -8.04 3.83
CA ARG A 98 11.12 -8.90 4.65
C ARG A 98 11.96 -9.77 5.57
N VAL A 99 11.62 -9.77 6.86
CA VAL A 99 12.19 -10.70 7.83
C VAL A 99 11.51 -12.06 7.63
N PRO A 100 12.25 -13.14 7.33
CA PRO A 100 11.66 -14.47 7.19
C PRO A 100 10.94 -14.89 8.47
N ASN A 101 9.73 -15.43 8.33
CA ASN A 101 8.97 -15.97 9.45
C ASN A 101 8.69 -17.47 9.19
N PRO A 102 9.20 -18.38 10.03
CA PRO A 102 8.99 -19.82 9.84
C PRO A 102 7.52 -20.25 10.02
N LYS A 103 6.68 -19.43 10.66
CA LYS A 103 5.27 -19.76 10.92
C LYS A 103 4.31 -19.29 9.84
N VAL A 104 4.69 -18.30 9.03
CA VAL A 104 3.78 -17.66 8.07
C VAL A 104 4.56 -17.33 6.79
N SER A 105 4.30 -18.10 5.73
CA SER A 105 4.89 -17.87 4.42
C SER A 105 4.27 -16.63 3.74
N LEU A 106 4.86 -16.18 2.63
CA LEU A 106 4.23 -15.13 1.83
C LEU A 106 2.97 -15.65 1.14
N GLU A 107 2.98 -16.90 0.70
CA GLU A 107 1.85 -17.57 0.02
C GLU A 107 0.60 -17.61 0.93
N ASP A 108 0.78 -17.93 2.22
CA ASP A 108 -0.31 -17.91 3.21
C ASP A 108 -0.92 -16.51 3.37
N ILE A 109 -0.08 -15.47 3.29
CA ILE A 109 -0.51 -14.07 3.42
C ILE A 109 -1.23 -13.62 2.15
N GLU A 110 -0.82 -14.09 0.97
CA GLU A 110 -1.46 -13.77 -0.30
C GLU A 110 -2.89 -14.31 -0.41
N CYS A 111 -3.19 -15.41 0.29
CA CYS A 111 -4.56 -15.94 0.42
C CYS A 111 -5.48 -15.04 1.27
N ILE A 112 -4.97 -13.97 1.88
CA ILE A 112 -5.75 -12.96 2.59
C ILE A 112 -5.91 -11.75 1.66
N PRO A 113 -7.14 -11.26 1.41
CA PRO A 113 -8.39 -11.58 2.11
C PRO A 113 -9.04 -12.90 1.67
N ARG A 114 -9.73 -13.56 2.60
CA ARG A 114 -10.56 -14.76 2.33
C ARG A 114 -11.79 -14.38 1.50
N PRO A 115 -12.42 -15.33 0.78
CA PRO A 115 -13.64 -15.06 0.00
C PRO A 115 -14.75 -14.33 0.79
N SER A 116 -15.04 -14.77 2.02
CA SER A 116 -16.05 -14.10 2.86
C SER A 116 -15.69 -12.64 3.19
N GLN A 117 -14.40 -12.33 3.34
CA GLN A 117 -13.93 -10.97 3.58
C GLN A 117 -14.02 -10.10 2.32
N LEU A 118 -14.00 -10.70 1.13
CA LEU A 118 -14.28 -10.01 -0.12
C LEU A 118 -15.78 -9.70 -0.24
N ASP A 119 -16.65 -10.61 0.18
CA ASP A 119 -18.09 -10.37 0.23
C ASP A 119 -18.42 -9.22 1.20
N ASP A 120 -17.84 -9.24 2.40
CA ASP A 120 -17.94 -8.15 3.38
C ASP A 120 -17.44 -6.82 2.80
N TRP A 121 -16.35 -6.85 2.03
CA TRP A 121 -15.81 -5.66 1.37
C TRP A 121 -16.77 -5.11 0.30
N ASN A 122 -17.37 -5.98 -0.51
CA ASN A 122 -18.35 -5.59 -1.52
C ASN A 122 -19.59 -4.96 -0.86
N LEU A 123 -20.05 -5.54 0.26
CA LEU A 123 -21.14 -4.98 1.06
C LEU A 123 -20.76 -3.60 1.61
N TYR A 124 -19.55 -3.46 2.16
CA TYR A 124 -19.05 -2.18 2.63
C TYR A 124 -19.04 -1.12 1.51
N GLU A 125 -18.50 -1.44 0.33
CA GLU A 125 -18.47 -0.49 -0.79
C GLU A 125 -19.87 -0.06 -1.23
N LYS A 126 -20.84 -0.98 -1.20
CA LYS A 126 -22.25 -0.67 -1.48
C LYS A 126 -22.83 0.29 -0.45
N LEU A 127 -22.68 -0.03 0.84
CA LEU A 127 -23.22 0.79 1.93
C LEU A 127 -22.58 2.19 1.97
N GLU A 128 -21.29 2.29 1.68
CA GLU A 128 -20.58 3.58 1.56
C GLU A 128 -21.16 4.42 0.42
N GLY A 129 -21.41 3.79 -0.73
CA GLY A 129 -22.05 4.43 -1.89
C GLY A 129 -23.48 4.88 -1.60
N ASP A 130 -24.29 4.03 -0.98
CA ASP A 130 -25.67 4.34 -0.58
C ASP A 130 -25.72 5.51 0.40
N LYS A 131 -24.77 5.56 1.35
CA LYS A 131 -24.62 6.67 2.29
C LYS A 131 -24.28 7.99 1.59
N ILE A 132 -23.35 7.98 0.63
CA ILE A 132 -23.00 9.19 -0.15
C ILE A 132 -24.21 9.66 -0.94
N LYS A 133 -24.91 8.74 -1.61
CA LYS A 133 -26.12 9.02 -2.37
C LYS A 133 -27.20 9.65 -1.49
N LEU A 134 -27.40 9.13 -0.28
CA LEU A 134 -28.38 9.66 0.67
C LEU A 134 -28.01 11.06 1.19
N LEU A 135 -26.74 11.30 1.51
CA LEU A 135 -26.29 12.54 2.19
C LEU A 135 -25.93 13.67 1.23
N GLN A 136 -25.42 13.36 0.04
CA GLN A 136 -24.83 14.32 -0.91
C GLN A 136 -25.55 14.31 -2.27
N GLY A 137 -26.44 13.34 -2.50
CA GLY A 137 -27.20 13.21 -3.73
C GLY A 137 -26.52 12.36 -4.81
N GLU A 138 -27.22 12.21 -5.93
CA GLU A 138 -26.81 11.34 -7.05
C GLU A 138 -25.53 11.79 -7.75
N THR A 139 -25.33 13.10 -7.90
CA THR A 139 -24.15 13.66 -8.58
C THR A 139 -22.85 13.29 -7.86
N SER A 140 -22.79 13.50 -6.54
CA SER A 140 -21.64 13.12 -5.72
C SER A 140 -21.43 11.60 -5.67
N TYR A 141 -22.49 10.80 -5.70
CA TYR A 141 -22.39 9.34 -5.82
C TYR A 141 -21.75 8.92 -7.15
N LEU A 142 -22.18 9.51 -8.27
CA LEU A 142 -21.63 9.20 -9.59
C LEU A 142 -20.15 9.61 -9.69
N GLU A 143 -19.78 10.79 -9.21
CA GLU A 143 -18.37 11.23 -9.14
C GLU A 143 -17.52 10.30 -8.28
N TRP A 144 -18.02 9.91 -7.11
CA TRP A 144 -17.35 8.95 -6.23
C TRP A 144 -17.13 7.59 -6.94
N LYS A 145 -18.15 7.10 -7.63
CA LYS A 145 -18.12 5.83 -8.36
C LYS A 145 -17.15 5.86 -9.52
N LEU A 146 -17.14 6.95 -10.30
CA LEU A 146 -16.19 7.18 -11.39
C LEU A 146 -14.75 7.18 -10.87
N ARG A 147 -14.46 7.97 -9.83
CA ARG A 147 -13.12 8.02 -9.23
C ARG A 147 -12.64 6.65 -8.73
N ARG A 148 -13.53 5.86 -8.11
CA ARG A 148 -13.21 4.50 -7.66
C ARG A 148 -12.90 3.56 -8.83
N GLN A 149 -13.64 3.68 -9.92
CA GLN A 149 -13.43 2.89 -11.12
C GLN A 149 -12.11 3.26 -11.81
N GLU A 150 -11.78 4.54 -11.90
CA GLU A 150 -10.49 5.03 -12.40
C GLU A 150 -9.32 4.51 -11.55
N GLU A 151 -9.40 4.65 -10.22
CA GLU A 151 -8.40 4.11 -9.28
C GLU A 151 -8.19 2.60 -9.50
N LYS A 152 -9.28 1.85 -9.71
CA LYS A 152 -9.23 0.40 -9.95
C LYS A 152 -8.55 0.09 -11.28
N ILE A 153 -8.93 0.76 -12.36
CA ILE A 153 -8.36 0.55 -13.71
C ILE A 153 -6.87 0.89 -13.72
N ASP A 154 -6.48 2.05 -13.17
CA ASP A 154 -5.08 2.47 -13.10
C ASP A 154 -4.23 1.48 -12.30
N ARG A 155 -4.73 1.00 -11.16
CA ARG A 155 -4.03 -0.02 -10.38
C ARG A 155 -3.92 -1.36 -11.10
N GLU A 156 -5.00 -1.87 -11.69
CA GLU A 156 -4.99 -3.14 -12.41
C GLU A 156 -4.12 -3.07 -13.67
N GLY A 157 -4.17 -1.95 -14.39
CA GLY A 157 -3.29 -1.65 -15.51
C GLY A 157 -1.83 -1.64 -15.09
N TRP A 158 -1.52 -1.00 -13.97
CA TRP A 158 -0.17 -1.01 -13.38
C TRP A 158 0.29 -2.43 -13.03
N ARG A 159 -0.55 -3.22 -12.35
CA ARG A 159 -0.24 -4.61 -11.97
C ARG A 159 0.01 -5.47 -13.21
N ARG A 160 -0.87 -5.40 -14.22
CA ARG A 160 -0.73 -6.14 -15.48
C ARG A 160 0.54 -5.75 -16.22
N ALA A 161 0.82 -4.46 -16.38
CA ALA A 161 2.03 -3.98 -17.02
C ALA A 161 3.30 -4.46 -16.30
N ARG A 162 3.28 -4.52 -14.96
CA ARG A 162 4.44 -4.97 -14.18
C ARG A 162 4.65 -6.48 -14.26
N LEU A 163 3.58 -7.27 -14.18
CA LEU A 163 3.66 -8.72 -14.37
C LEU A 163 4.16 -9.07 -15.77
N PHE A 164 3.70 -8.35 -16.79
CA PHE A 164 4.19 -8.51 -18.16
C PHE A 164 5.68 -8.19 -18.29
N ARG A 165 6.16 -7.08 -17.70
CA ARG A 165 7.59 -6.78 -17.69
C ARG A 165 8.40 -7.88 -17.00
N ALA A 166 7.91 -8.41 -15.88
CA ALA A 166 8.57 -9.49 -15.17
C ALA A 166 8.61 -10.80 -15.96
N SER A 167 7.60 -11.09 -16.79
CA SER A 167 7.58 -12.28 -17.64
C SER A 167 8.48 -12.15 -18.88
N VAL A 168 8.69 -10.93 -19.40
CA VAL A 168 9.53 -10.66 -20.58
C VAL A 168 11.02 -10.56 -20.24
N SER A 169 11.37 -10.24 -19.00
CA SER A 169 12.77 -10.20 -18.52
C SER A 169 13.31 -11.56 -18.05
N ARG A 170 12.66 -12.68 -18.44
CA ARG A 170 13.10 -14.05 -18.16
C ARG A 170 13.83 -14.66 -19.35
#